data_AF-A0A931PVH4-F1
#
_entry.id   AF-A0A931PVH4-F1
#
_cell.length_a   1.000
_cell.length_b   1.000
_cell.length_c   1.000
_cell.angle_alpha   90.00
_cell.angle_beta   90.00
_cell.angle_gamma   90.00
#
_symmetry.space_group_name_H-M   'P 1'
#
loop_
_entity.id
_entity.type
_entity.pdbx_description
1 polymer ?
#
loop_
_entity_poly.entity_id
_entity_poly.type
_entity_poly.pdbx_seq_one_letter_code
_entity_poly.pdbx_strand_id
1 'polypeptide(L)'
;MSILDFHRGPAAQYKHDHAPVRNVNQVLAESMSLGQRVADRVASVVGGWPFIITQTLILAAWIAFNTWLAFHPEVLKAWDAYPFILLNLVLSFQAAYTGPIVMMSQNRQSEKDRLTSQGDFECNLKAEEEIRVIMEHLAHQDELILEILKRIPPTEAPANP
;
A
#
# COMPACT_ATOMS: atom_id res chain seq x y z
N MET A 1 24.76 42.95 10.53
CA MET A 1 23.33 42.62 10.47
C MET A 1 22.73 43.49 9.39
N SER A 2 22.46 42.92 8.21
CA SER A 2 22.15 43.69 7.00
C SER A 2 20.66 44.10 7.01
N ILE A 3 20.33 45.28 6.46
CA ILE A 3 18.95 45.79 6.35
C ILE A 3 18.01 44.80 5.60
N LEU A 4 18.59 43.90 4.81
CA LEU A 4 17.88 42.83 4.09
C LEU A 4 17.38 41.67 4.96
N ASP A 5 17.91 41.49 6.18
CA ASP A 5 17.49 40.38 7.05
C ASP A 5 16.23 40.71 7.86
N PHE A 6 15.88 42.00 8.01
CA PHE A 6 14.70 42.45 8.77
C PHE A 6 13.35 42.21 8.06
N HIS A 7 13.35 42.04 6.73
CA HIS A 7 12.13 41.85 5.92
C HIS A 7 11.91 40.40 5.43
N ARG A 8 12.71 39.44 5.90
CA ARG A 8 12.50 38.03 5.53
C ARG A 8 11.33 37.47 6.33
N GLY A 9 10.17 37.39 5.68
CA GLY A 9 8.98 36.80 6.27
C GLY A 9 9.15 35.31 6.66
N PRO A 10 8.20 34.75 7.41
CA PRO A 10 8.29 33.41 8.01
C PRO A 10 8.75 32.29 7.06
N ALA A 11 8.21 32.22 5.84
CA ALA A 11 8.59 31.23 4.84
C ALA A 11 10.05 31.35 4.35
N ALA A 12 10.64 32.55 4.37
CA ALA A 12 12.04 32.76 3.97
C ALA A 12 13.05 32.27 5.04
N GLN A 13 12.57 32.00 6.25
CA GLN A 13 13.36 31.43 7.34
C GLN A 13 13.16 29.90 7.44
N TYR A 14 12.10 29.37 6.84
CA TYR A 14 11.84 27.94 6.79
C TYR A 14 12.83 27.23 5.86
N LYS A 15 13.50 26.20 6.37
CA LYS A 15 14.50 25.43 5.63
C LYS A 15 13.95 24.04 5.34
N HIS A 16 13.79 23.72 4.06
CA HIS A 16 13.45 22.36 3.61
C HIS A 16 14.67 21.45 3.76
N ASP A 17 14.88 20.91 4.96
CA ASP A 17 15.91 19.93 5.25
C ASP A 17 15.23 18.62 5.64
N HIS A 18 14.91 17.80 4.63
CA HIS A 18 14.33 16.48 4.86
C HIS A 18 15.05 15.41 4.03
N ALA A 19 15.16 14.22 4.60
CA ALA A 19 15.66 13.06 3.88
C ALA A 19 14.81 12.79 2.62
N PRO A 20 15.41 12.26 1.53
CA PRO A 20 14.68 11.94 0.31
C PRO A 20 13.55 10.95 0.61
N VAL A 21 12.39 11.16 -0.03
CA VAL A 21 11.22 10.29 0.10
C VAL A 21 11.60 8.90 -0.38
N ARG A 22 11.77 7.96 0.56
CA ARG A 22 12.10 6.57 0.27
C ARG A 22 10.82 5.76 0.19
N ASN A 23 10.63 5.03 -0.90
CA ASN A 23 9.45 4.19 -1.05
C ASN A 23 9.54 2.98 -0.11
N VAL A 24 8.71 2.96 0.92
CA VAL A 24 8.64 1.90 1.95
C VAL A 24 8.49 0.51 1.30
N ASN A 25 7.77 0.42 0.18
CA ASN A 25 7.58 -0.83 -0.55
C ASN A 25 8.88 -1.36 -1.16
N GLN A 26 9.77 -0.48 -1.64
CA GLN A 26 11.04 -0.88 -2.24
C GLN A 26 12.01 -1.39 -1.16
N VAL A 27 12.06 -0.71 -0.01
CA VAL A 27 12.90 -1.13 1.13
C VAL A 27 12.47 -2.50 1.65
N LEU A 28 11.16 -2.72 1.78
CA LEU A 28 10.64 -4.03 2.19
C LEU A 28 10.98 -5.11 1.16
N ALA A 29 10.83 -4.80 -0.14
CA ALA A 29 11.10 -5.74 -1.22
C ALA A 29 12.59 -6.15 -1.32
N GLU A 30 13.50 -5.24 -1.00
CA GLU A 30 14.96 -5.50 -0.94
C GLU A 30 15.32 -6.47 0.20
N SER A 31 14.58 -6.45 1.31
CA SER A 31 14.81 -7.35 2.46
C SER A 31 14.17 -8.74 2.33
N MET A 32 13.49 -9.07 1.23
CA MET A 32 12.72 -10.31 1.13
C MET A 32 13.59 -11.53 0.82
N SER A 33 13.53 -12.52 1.71
CA SER A 33 14.10 -13.86 1.49
C SER A 33 13.38 -14.63 0.38
N LEU A 34 14.06 -15.63 -0.20
CA LEU A 34 13.49 -16.49 -1.25
C LEU A 34 12.23 -17.23 -0.78
N GLY A 35 12.21 -17.71 0.48
CA GLY A 35 11.05 -18.39 1.05
C GLY A 35 9.82 -17.49 1.16
N GLN A 36 10.01 -16.23 1.55
CA GLN A 36 8.92 -15.24 1.59
C GLN A 36 8.36 -14.98 0.18
N ARG A 37 9.23 -14.78 -0.82
CA ARG A 37 8.79 -14.56 -2.21
C ARG A 37 7.93 -15.71 -2.74
N VAL A 38 8.28 -16.96 -2.42
CA VAL A 38 7.51 -18.14 -2.82
C VAL A 38 6.18 -18.20 -2.07
N ALA A 39 6.17 -18.01 -0.75
CA ALA A 39 4.96 -18.02 0.07
C ALA A 39 3.94 -16.98 -0.44
N ASP A 40 4.41 -15.79 -0.81
CA ASP A 40 3.56 -14.70 -1.31
C ASP A 40 2.98 -15.00 -2.67
N ARG A 41 3.78 -15.63 -3.53
CA ARG A 41 3.31 -16.05 -4.84
C ARG A 41 2.22 -17.10 -4.68
N VAL A 42 2.44 -18.09 -3.81
CA VAL A 42 1.43 -19.13 -3.49
C VAL A 42 0.17 -18.50 -2.91
N ALA A 43 0.29 -17.60 -1.92
CA ALA A 43 -0.87 -16.93 -1.32
C ALA A 43 -1.64 -16.08 -2.34
N SER A 44 -0.95 -15.38 -3.24
CA SER A 44 -1.59 -14.59 -4.31
C SER A 44 -2.38 -15.44 -5.30
N VAL A 45 -1.95 -16.68 -5.53
CA VAL A 45 -2.64 -17.64 -6.40
C VAL A 45 -3.83 -18.26 -5.68
N VAL A 46 -3.64 -18.70 -4.43
CA VAL A 46 -4.68 -19.35 -3.62
C VAL A 46 -5.83 -18.40 -3.28
N GLY A 47 -5.58 -17.10 -3.15
CA GLY A 47 -6.60 -16.08 -2.86
C GLY A 47 -7.49 -15.66 -4.03
N GLY A 48 -7.28 -16.20 -5.24
CA GLY A 48 -7.98 -15.75 -6.46
C GLY A 48 -9.14 -16.66 -6.91
N TRP A 49 -10.15 -16.06 -7.55
CA TRP A 49 -11.20 -16.75 -8.29
C TRP A 49 -10.71 -17.84 -9.29
N PRO A 50 -9.66 -17.63 -10.11
CA PRO A 50 -9.21 -18.65 -11.06
C PRO A 50 -8.67 -19.92 -10.37
N PHE A 51 -8.15 -19.82 -9.14
CA PHE A 51 -7.69 -20.98 -8.39
C PHE A 51 -8.85 -21.89 -7.99
N ILE A 52 -9.94 -21.30 -7.48
CA ILE A 52 -11.16 -22.05 -7.10
C ILE A 52 -11.75 -22.80 -8.30
N ILE A 53 -11.83 -22.14 -9.46
CA ILE A 53 -12.34 -22.76 -10.70
C ILE A 53 -11.43 -23.93 -11.12
N THR A 54 -10.12 -23.71 -11.18
CA THR A 54 -9.15 -24.75 -11.58
C THR A 54 -9.18 -25.94 -10.63
N GLN A 55 -9.19 -25.69 -9.32
CA GLN A 55 -9.27 -26.73 -8.29
C GLN A 55 -10.56 -27.55 -8.41
N THR A 56 -11.70 -26.89 -8.65
CA THR A 56 -13.00 -27.57 -8.82
C THR A 56 -13.00 -28.46 -10.06
N LEU A 57 -12.44 -27.99 -11.18
CA LEU A 57 -12.33 -28.78 -12.40
C LEU A 57 -11.41 -30.00 -12.23
N ILE A 58 -10.28 -29.84 -11.54
CA ILE A 58 -9.37 -30.96 -11.23
C ILE A 58 -10.09 -32.01 -10.38
N LEU A 59 -10.80 -31.59 -9.33
CA LEU A 59 -11.55 -32.50 -8.47
C LEU A 59 -12.67 -33.21 -9.24
N ALA A 60 -13.44 -32.47 -10.05
CA ALA A 60 -14.49 -33.05 -10.89
C ALA A 60 -13.93 -34.07 -11.89
N ALA A 61 -12.80 -33.75 -12.54
CA ALA A 61 -12.12 -34.66 -13.46
C ALA A 61 -11.60 -35.92 -12.73
N TRP A 62 -11.05 -35.78 -11.53
CA TRP A 62 -10.57 -36.92 -10.73
C TRP A 62 -11.70 -37.85 -10.31
N ILE A 63 -12.82 -37.28 -9.84
CA ILE A 63 -14.01 -38.04 -9.46
C ILE A 63 -14.60 -38.75 -10.68
N ALA A 64 -14.73 -38.05 -11.82
CA ALA A 64 -15.24 -38.63 -13.06
C ALA A 64 -14.33 -39.77 -13.55
N PHE A 65 -13.02 -39.59 -13.53
CA PHE A 65 -12.04 -40.60 -13.94
C PHE A 65 -12.09 -41.85 -13.04
N ASN A 66 -12.09 -41.69 -11.71
CA ASN A 66 -12.15 -42.83 -10.79
C ASN A 66 -13.51 -43.54 -10.81
N THR A 67 -14.59 -42.79 -10.98
CA THR A 67 -15.95 -43.36 -11.13
C THR A 67 -16.05 -44.16 -12.42
N TRP A 68 -15.52 -43.65 -13.53
CA TRP A 68 -15.46 -44.36 -14.81
C TRP A 68 -14.64 -45.66 -14.70
N LEU A 69 -13.48 -45.61 -14.02
CA LEU A 69 -12.65 -46.79 -13.76
C LEU A 69 -13.36 -47.82 -12.85
N ALA A 70 -14.20 -47.37 -11.92
CA ALA A 70 -15.00 -48.26 -11.08
C ALA A 70 -16.13 -48.98 -11.85
N PHE A 71 -16.71 -48.34 -12.87
CA PHE A 71 -17.71 -48.97 -13.76
C PHE A 71 -17.09 -49.84 -14.86
N HIS A 72 -15.80 -49.68 -15.16
CA HIS A 72 -15.06 -50.50 -16.13
C HIS A 72 -13.85 -51.22 -15.48
N PRO A 73 -14.09 -52.12 -14.52
CA PRO A 73 -13.02 -52.80 -13.77
C PRO A 73 -12.15 -53.74 -14.62
N GLU A 74 -12.57 -54.02 -15.85
CA GLU A 74 -11.93 -54.94 -16.80
C GLU A 74 -10.70 -54.33 -17.49
N VAL A 75 -10.57 -52.99 -17.45
CA VAL A 75 -9.43 -52.26 -18.03
C VAL A 75 -8.33 -52.10 -16.98
N LEU A 76 -8.67 -51.54 -15.81
CA LEU A 76 -7.78 -51.32 -14.68
C LEU A 76 -8.61 -51.32 -13.38
N LYS A 77 -8.05 -51.84 -12.28
CA LYS A 77 -8.69 -51.77 -10.97
C LYS A 77 -8.77 -50.30 -10.51
N ALA A 78 -9.94 -49.88 -10.01
CA ALA A 78 -10.15 -48.54 -9.48
C ALA A 78 -9.04 -48.17 -8.47
N TRP A 79 -8.27 -47.11 -8.79
CA TRP A 79 -7.13 -46.69 -7.99
C TRP A 79 -7.55 -46.00 -6.69
N ASP A 80 -8.66 -45.25 -6.72
CA ASP A 80 -9.30 -44.61 -5.56
C ASP A 80 -10.82 -44.86 -5.61
N ALA A 81 -11.25 -46.05 -5.18
CA ALA A 81 -12.67 -46.41 -5.11
C ALA A 81 -13.40 -45.63 -4.00
N TYR A 82 -14.71 -45.43 -4.16
CA TYR A 82 -15.56 -44.80 -3.14
C TYR A 82 -15.32 -45.48 -1.78
N PRO A 83 -14.94 -44.74 -0.71
CA PRO A 83 -15.17 -43.31 -0.43
C PRO A 83 -14.01 -42.32 -0.76
N PHE A 84 -13.14 -42.62 -1.72
CA PHE A 84 -12.03 -41.74 -2.17
C PHE A 84 -11.04 -41.35 -1.04
N ILE A 85 -10.33 -42.34 -0.49
CA ILE A 85 -9.42 -42.13 0.63
C ILE A 85 -8.20 -41.28 0.26
N LEU A 86 -7.68 -41.45 -0.97
CA LEU A 86 -6.50 -40.72 -1.41
C LEU A 86 -6.82 -39.26 -1.68
N LEU A 87 -7.95 -38.97 -2.31
CA LEU A 87 -8.42 -37.61 -2.52
C LEU A 87 -8.63 -36.88 -1.18
N ASN A 88 -9.24 -37.54 -0.20
CA ASN A 88 -9.42 -36.97 1.14
C ASN A 88 -8.09 -36.67 1.84
N LEU A 89 -7.10 -37.57 1.72
CA LEU A 89 -5.78 -37.38 2.30
C LEU A 89 -5.08 -36.16 1.68
N VAL A 90 -5.09 -36.06 0.35
CA VAL A 90 -4.46 -34.96 -0.38
C VAL A 90 -5.12 -33.62 -0.05
N LEU A 91 -6.46 -33.57 -0.01
CA LEU A 91 -7.19 -32.35 0.36
C LEU A 91 -6.93 -31.93 1.81
N SER A 92 -6.85 -32.87 2.74
CA SER A 92 -6.53 -32.59 4.14
C SER A 92 -5.13 -31.99 4.29
N PHE A 93 -4.16 -32.57 3.58
CA PHE A 93 -2.80 -32.04 3.53
C PHE A 93 -2.76 -30.64 2.89
N GLN A 94 -3.43 -30.45 1.75
CA GLN A 94 -3.53 -29.15 1.08
C GLN A 94 -4.10 -28.08 2.02
N ALA A 95 -5.20 -28.36 2.72
CA ALA A 95 -5.80 -27.44 3.67
C ALA A 95 -4.86 -27.11 4.84
N ALA A 96 -4.17 -28.11 5.39
CA ALA A 96 -3.24 -27.94 6.50
C ALA A 96 -2.07 -26.99 6.16
N TYR A 97 -1.55 -27.01 4.93
CA TYR A 97 -0.51 -26.09 4.48
C TYR A 97 -1.04 -24.73 4.03
N THR A 98 -2.27 -24.69 3.53
CA THR A 98 -2.87 -23.45 3.02
C THR A 98 -3.05 -22.41 4.14
N GLY A 99 -3.56 -22.82 5.31
CA GLY A 99 -3.81 -21.90 6.43
C GLY A 99 -2.58 -21.11 6.87
N PRO A 100 -1.45 -21.76 7.20
CA PRO A 100 -0.21 -21.07 7.57
C PRO A 100 0.38 -20.20 6.48
N ILE A 101 0.37 -20.65 5.22
CA ILE A 101 0.91 -19.86 4.10
C ILE A 101 0.09 -18.58 3.89
N VAL A 102 -1.24 -18.69 3.93
CA VAL A 102 -2.14 -17.54 3.84
C VAL A 102 -1.92 -16.61 5.03
N MET A 103 -1.81 -17.13 6.25
CA MET A 103 -1.57 -16.33 7.46
C MET A 103 -0.21 -15.61 7.41
N MET A 104 0.84 -16.25 6.90
CA MET A 104 2.16 -15.62 6.70
C MET A 104 2.08 -14.48 5.69
N SER A 105 1.40 -14.68 4.57
CA SER A 105 1.21 -13.62 3.57
C SER A 105 0.35 -12.46 4.12
N GLN A 106 -0.66 -12.77 4.94
CA GLN A 106 -1.50 -11.76 5.59
C GLN A 106 -0.71 -10.94 6.62
N ASN A 107 0.03 -11.59 7.51
CA ASN A 107 0.88 -10.91 8.50
C ASN A 107 1.90 -9.97 7.85
N ARG A 108 2.44 -10.37 6.70
CA ARG A 108 3.39 -9.54 5.96
C ARG A 108 2.71 -8.38 5.25
N GLN A 109 1.53 -8.59 4.66
CA GLN A 109 0.76 -7.51 4.05
C GLN A 109 0.35 -6.48 5.10
N SER A 110 -0.09 -6.92 6.29
CA SER A 110 -0.45 -6.00 7.38
C SER A 110 0.74 -5.22 7.93
N GLU A 111 1.93 -5.83 7.99
CA GLU A 111 3.16 -5.11 8.36
C GLU A 111 3.51 -4.02 7.33
N LYS A 112 3.42 -4.34 6.04
CA LYS A 112 3.63 -3.39 4.94
C LYS A 112 2.63 -2.24 4.99
N ASP A 113 1.35 -2.55 5.21
CA ASP A 113 0.29 -1.55 5.33
C ASP A 113 0.54 -0.65 6.54
N ARG A 114 0.92 -1.21 7.69
CA ARG A 114 1.28 -0.46 8.91
C ARG A 114 2.42 0.54 8.65
N LEU A 115 3.50 0.09 8.02
CA LEU A 115 4.65 0.95 7.73
C LEU A 115 4.30 2.05 6.71
N THR A 116 3.47 1.73 5.73
CA THR A 116 2.97 2.71 4.76
C THR A 116 2.12 3.77 5.45
N SER A 117 1.18 3.36 6.30
CA SER A 117 0.35 4.29 7.08
C SER A 117 1.17 5.18 8.03
N GLN A 118 2.25 4.65 8.62
CA GLN A 118 3.17 5.46 9.42
C GLN A 118 3.89 6.51 8.58
N GLY A 119 4.38 6.14 7.39
CA GLY A 119 5.00 7.08 6.46
C GLY A 119 4.02 8.17 5.98
N ASP A 120 2.79 7.80 5.66
CA ASP A 120 1.74 8.73 5.24
C ASP A 120 1.38 9.71 6.38
N PHE A 121 1.32 9.20 7.62
CA PHE A 121 1.07 10.03 8.80
C PHE A 121 2.18 11.07 9.02
N GLU A 122 3.44 10.66 8.94
CA GLU A 122 4.58 11.58 9.06
C GLU A 122 4.61 12.62 7.93
N CYS A 123 4.26 12.22 6.70
CA CYS A 123 4.15 13.13 5.57
C CYS A 123 3.04 14.17 5.81
N ASN A 124 1.88 13.74 6.31
CA ASN A 124 0.77 14.63 6.62
C ASN A 124 1.13 15.64 7.72
N LEU A 125 1.80 15.22 8.79
CA LEU A 125 2.24 16.15 9.84
C LEU A 125 3.21 17.21 9.29
N LYS A 126 4.13 16.82 8.39
CA LYS A 126 5.05 17.75 7.74
C LYS A 126 4.31 18.71 6.82
N ALA A 127 3.37 18.21 6.02
CA ALA A 127 2.54 19.04 5.16
C ALA A 127 1.71 20.06 5.97
N GLU A 128 1.17 19.65 7.13
CA GLU A 128 0.47 20.56 8.04
C GLU A 128 1.38 21.71 8.51
N GLU A 129 2.62 21.39 8.89
CA GLU A 129 3.60 22.39 9.31
C GLU A 129 4.01 23.34 8.17
N GLU A 130 4.26 22.81 6.97
CA GLU A 130 4.57 23.62 5.80
C GLU A 130 3.41 24.57 5.46
N ILE A 131 2.16 24.09 5.53
CA ILE A 131 0.97 24.92 5.32
C ILE A 131 0.87 26.00 6.40
N ARG A 132 1.15 25.68 7.67
CA ARG A 132 1.17 26.64 8.77
C ARG A 132 2.15 27.78 8.50
N VAL A 133 3.37 27.46 8.08
CA VAL A 133 4.40 28.44 7.73
C VAL A 133 3.97 29.31 6.55
N ILE A 134 3.32 28.73 5.54
CA ILE A 134 2.78 29.49 4.40
C ILE A 134 1.67 30.45 4.88
N MET A 135 0.76 30.00 5.74
CA MET A 135 -0.29 30.87 6.30
C MET A 135 0.30 32.03 7.10
N GLU A 136 1.32 31.77 7.92
CA GLU A 136 2.02 32.80 8.68
C GLU A 136 2.72 33.81 7.75
N HIS A 137 3.33 33.31 6.67
CA HIS A 137 3.96 34.17 5.67
C HIS A 137 2.95 35.07 4.94
N LEU A 138 1.77 34.55 4.59
CA LEU A 138 0.69 35.33 3.98
C LEU A 138 0.20 36.43 4.92
N ALA A 139 -0.04 36.08 6.20
CA ALA A 139 -0.44 37.07 7.21
C ALA A 139 0.61 38.19 7.37
N HIS A 140 1.90 37.82 7.36
CA HIS A 140 2.99 38.79 7.41
C HIS A 140 3.03 39.70 6.16
N GLN A 141 2.77 39.16 4.97
CA GLN A 141 2.67 39.96 3.74
C GLN A 141 1.50 40.95 3.82
N ASP A 142 0.34 40.53 4.33
CA ASP A 142 -0.83 41.41 4.50
C ASP A 142 -0.51 42.60 5.42
N GLU A 143 0.20 42.38 6.52
CA GLU A 143 0.64 43.45 7.42
C GLU A 143 1.56 44.46 6.72
N LEU A 144 2.55 43.97 5.95
CA LEU A 144 3.47 44.82 5.21
C LEU A 144 2.76 45.65 4.12
N ILE A 145 1.80 45.05 3.41
CA ILE A 145 0.99 45.75 2.41
C ILE A 145 0.20 46.88 3.07
N LEU A 146 -0.43 46.62 4.23
CA LEU A 146 -1.15 47.64 4.98
C LEU A 146 -0.23 48.77 5.48
N GLU A 147 0.99 48.45 5.90
CA GLU A 147 1.98 49.44 6.30
C GLU A 147 2.39 50.34 5.12
N ILE A 148 2.64 49.76 3.95
CA ILE A 148 2.95 50.50 2.73
C ILE A 148 1.77 51.42 2.34
N LEU A 149 0.53 50.91 2.36
CA LEU A 149 -0.66 51.69 2.03
C LEU A 149 -0.85 52.89 2.98
N LYS A 150 -0.57 52.73 4.28
CA LYS A 150 -0.61 53.84 5.25
C LYS A 150 0.45 54.91 4.98
N ARG A 151 1.57 54.53 4.37
CA ARG A 151 2.72 55.41 4.12
C ARG A 151 2.62 56.15 2.79
N ILE A 152 1.77 55.70 1.88
CA ILE A 152 1.47 56.39 0.61
C ILE A 152 0.42 57.48 0.91
N PRO A 153 0.73 58.78 0.73
CA PRO A 153 -0.26 59.84 0.88
C PRO A 153 -1.39 59.64 -0.15
N PRO A 154 -2.66 59.96 0.19
CA PRO A 154 -3.74 59.88 -0.78
C PRO A 154 -3.35 60.75 -1.97
N THR A 155 -3.18 60.13 -3.13
CA THR A 155 -2.92 60.85 -4.37
C THR A 155 -4.07 61.82 -4.53
N GLU A 156 -3.79 63.12 -4.51
CA GLU A 156 -4.78 64.16 -4.80
C GLU A 156 -5.47 63.75 -6.10
N ALA A 157 -6.76 63.41 -6.00
CA ALA A 157 -7.58 63.20 -7.18
C ALA A 157 -7.47 64.48 -8.02
N PRO A 158 -7.20 64.41 -9.34
CA PRO A 158 -7.06 65.59 -10.15
C PRO A 158 -8.33 66.43 -9.98
N ALA A 159 -8.17 67.66 -9.49
CA ALA A 159 -9.24 68.61 -9.36
C ALA A 159 -9.93 68.72 -10.73
N ASN A 160 -11.16 68.21 -10.80
CA ASN A 160 -11.98 68.29 -12.00
C ASN A 160 -12.19 69.79 -12.32
N PRO A 161 -11.88 70.24 -13.55
CA PRO A 161 -11.90 71.66 -13.92
C PRO A 161 -13.27 72.32 -13.74
#